data_AF-A0A963V4A8-F1
#
_entry.id   AF-A0A963V4A8-F1
#
_cell.length_a   1.000
_cell.length_b   1.000
_cell.length_c   1.000
_cell.angle_alpha   90.00
_cell.angle_beta   90.00
_cell.angle_gamma   90.00
#
_symmetry.space_group_name_H-M   'P 1'
#
loop_
_entity.id
_entity.type
_entity.pdbx_description
1 polymer ?
#
loop_
_entity_poly.entity_id
_entity_poly.type
_entity_poly.pdbx_seq_one_letter_code
_entity_poly.pdbx_strand_id
1 'polypeptide(L)'
;HMVYVQEKAQYYPANEVPEGSTVLDISGTELRRRLAEGLEIPEWFSFPQVVAELRRTRPARSKQGFTVFFTGLSGSGKSTIA
;
A
#
# COMPACT_ATOMS: atom_id res chain seq x y z
N HIS A 1 1.08 6.89 -19.92
CA HIS A 1 0.61 6.43 -18.59
C HIS A 1 -0.81 6.95 -18.40
N MET A 2 -1.63 6.25 -17.61
CA MET A 2 -3.03 6.62 -17.34
C MET A 2 -3.10 7.41 -16.04
N VAL A 3 -3.96 8.41 -15.97
CA VAL A 3 -4.23 9.19 -14.74
C VAL A 3 -5.72 9.36 -14.52
N TYR A 4 -6.15 9.53 -13.28
CA TYR A 4 -7.56 9.74 -12.96
C TYR A 4 -7.88 11.24 -12.96
N VAL A 5 -8.90 11.67 -13.70
CA VAL A 5 -9.37 13.05 -13.74
C VAL A 5 -10.59 13.18 -12.85
N GLN A 6 -10.46 13.92 -11.75
CA GLN A 6 -11.46 13.97 -10.68
C GLN A 6 -12.81 14.51 -11.16
N GLU A 7 -12.80 15.60 -11.93
CA GLU A 7 -14.01 16.30 -12.39
C GLU A 7 -14.86 15.43 -13.33
N LYS A 8 -14.22 14.49 -14.05
CA LYS A 8 -14.88 13.59 -15.00
C LYS A 8 -15.09 12.18 -14.46
N ALA A 9 -14.57 11.90 -13.26
CA ALA A 9 -14.55 10.60 -12.63
C ALA A 9 -14.04 9.45 -13.53
N GLN A 10 -13.04 9.74 -14.38
CA GLN A 10 -12.60 8.85 -15.45
C GLN A 10 -11.08 8.88 -15.65
N TYR A 11 -10.54 7.79 -16.21
CA TYR A 11 -9.13 7.72 -16.57
C TYR A 11 -8.87 8.33 -17.96
N TYR A 12 -7.77 9.08 -18.05
CA TYR A 12 -7.28 9.69 -19.28
C TYR A 12 -5.83 9.28 -19.53
N PRO A 13 -5.40 9.15 -20.79
CA PRO A 13 -3.99 9.25 -21.15
C PRO A 13 -3.45 10.59 -20.65
N ALA A 14 -2.28 10.59 -20.00
CA ALA A 14 -1.74 11.80 -19.38
C ALA A 14 -1.52 12.99 -20.34
N ASN A 15 -1.32 12.70 -21.62
CA ASN A 15 -1.19 13.69 -22.70
C ASN A 15 -2.54 14.23 -23.22
N GLU A 16 -3.66 13.68 -22.76
CA GLU A 16 -5.02 14.01 -23.21
C GLU A 16 -5.87 14.56 -22.05
N VAL A 17 -5.23 14.92 -20.93
CA VAL A 17 -5.92 15.53 -19.79
C VAL A 17 -6.39 16.95 -20.18
N PRO A 18 -7.67 17.29 -19.99
CA PRO A 18 -8.16 18.63 -20.27
C PRO A 18 -7.48 19.68 -19.37
N GLU A 19 -7.13 20.83 -19.95
CA GLU A 19 -6.50 21.92 -19.20
C GLU A 19 -7.32 22.34 -17.98
N GLY A 20 -6.63 22.57 -16.85
CA GLY A 20 -7.25 22.98 -15.59
C GLY A 20 -7.93 21.86 -14.79
N SER A 21 -7.87 20.60 -15.24
CA SER A 21 -8.44 19.47 -14.50
C SER A 21 -7.54 19.00 -13.36
N THR A 22 -8.14 18.48 -12.28
CA THR A 22 -7.42 17.89 -11.16
C THR A 22 -7.06 16.45 -11.47
N VAL A 23 -5.75 16.19 -11.55
CA VAL A 23 -5.21 14.85 -11.78
C VAL A 23 -4.92 14.18 -10.44
N LEU A 24 -5.48 12.98 -10.25
CA LEU A 24 -5.19 12.09 -9.15
C LEU A 24 -4.38 10.89 -9.65
N ASP A 25 -3.27 10.63 -8.97
CA ASP A 25 -2.43 9.47 -9.21
C ASP A 25 -1.89 8.91 -7.88
N ILE A 26 -1.75 7.59 -7.80
CA ILE A 26 -1.13 6.89 -6.69
C ILE A 26 -0.02 6.02 -7.28
N SER A 27 1.22 6.35 -6.91
CA SER A 27 2.36 5.52 -7.28
C SER A 27 2.27 4.13 -6.66
N GLY A 28 2.90 3.15 -7.32
CA GLY A 28 3.00 1.79 -6.77
C GLY A 28 3.77 1.72 -5.43
N THR A 29 4.60 2.72 -5.11
CA THR A 29 5.25 2.84 -3.80
C THR A 29 4.26 3.26 -2.73
N GLU A 30 3.40 4.25 -3.02
CA GLU A 30 2.35 4.69 -2.11
C GLU A 30 1.29 3.60 -1.89
N LEU A 31 0.90 2.87 -2.94
CA LEU A 31 0.02 1.71 -2.79
C LEU A 31 0.59 0.68 -1.81
N ARG A 32 1.88 0.32 -1.96
CA ARG A 32 2.56 -0.63 -1.05
C ARG A 32 2.62 -0.10 0.37
N ARG A 33 2.84 1.21 0.57
CA ARG A 33 2.81 1.84 1.88
C ARG A 33 1.43 1.73 2.53
N ARG A 34 0.36 2.09 1.78
CA ARG A 34 -1.02 1.98 2.26
C ARG A 34 -1.41 0.55 2.64
N LEU A 35 -1.00 -0.45 1.85
CA LEU A 35 -1.20 -1.86 2.20
C LEU A 35 -0.44 -2.25 3.48
N ALA A 36 0.84 -1.86 3.60
CA ALA A 36 1.68 -2.22 4.75
C ALA A 36 1.22 -1.54 6.05
N GLU A 37 0.78 -0.28 5.99
CA GLU A 37 0.30 0.50 7.14
C GLU A 37 -1.20 0.29 7.39
N GLY A 38 -1.92 -0.35 6.47
CA GLY A 38 -3.36 -0.57 6.55
C GLY A 38 -4.23 0.65 6.21
N LEU A 39 -3.65 1.74 5.72
CA LEU A 39 -4.35 2.96 5.31
C LEU A 39 -5.36 2.69 4.19
N GLU A 40 -6.43 3.48 4.13
CA GLU A 40 -7.43 3.37 3.06
C GLU A 40 -6.81 3.52 1.67
N ILE A 41 -7.35 2.80 0.69
CA ILE A 41 -6.98 2.97 -0.72
C ILE A 41 -8.20 3.61 -1.38
N PRO A 42 -8.08 4.77 -2.06
CA PRO A 42 -9.23 5.43 -2.63
C PRO A 42 -9.92 4.57 -3.69
N GLU A 43 -11.25 4.59 -3.71
CA GLU A 43 -12.04 3.78 -4.65
C GLU A 43 -11.81 4.17 -6.12
N TRP A 44 -11.44 5.44 -6.38
CA TRP A 44 -11.05 5.87 -7.72
C TRP A 44 -9.79 5.17 -8.24
N PHE A 45 -8.94 4.65 -7.35
CA PHE A 45 -7.69 3.97 -7.72
C PHE A 45 -7.92 2.49 -8.06
N SER A 46 -8.80 1.82 -7.31
CA SER A 46 -9.12 0.42 -7.54
C SER A 46 -10.44 0.04 -6.88
N PHE A 47 -11.12 -0.96 -7.45
CA PHE A 47 -12.38 -1.46 -6.93
C PHE A 47 -12.23 -2.03 -5.52
N PRO A 48 -13.23 -1.85 -4.63
CA PRO A 48 -13.19 -2.37 -3.26
C PRO A 48 -12.89 -3.87 -3.17
N GLN A 49 -13.40 -4.67 -4.11
CA GLN A 49 -13.18 -6.12 -4.15
C GLN A 49 -11.71 -6.47 -4.46
N VAL A 50 -11.07 -5.70 -5.35
CA VAL A 50 -9.65 -5.87 -5.67
C VAL A 50 -8.79 -5.46 -4.48
N VAL A 51 -9.12 -4.34 -3.82
CA VAL A 51 -8.45 -3.90 -2.60
C VAL A 51 -8.57 -4.94 -1.48
N ALA A 52 -9.74 -5.57 -1.33
CA ALA A 52 -9.96 -6.62 -0.35
C ALA A 52 -9.06 -7.83 -0.59
N GLU A 53 -8.93 -8.31 -1.84
CA GLU A 53 -8.02 -9.40 -2.19
C GLU A 53 -6.54 -9.04 -1.99
N LEU A 54 -6.15 -7.81 -2.33
CA LEU A 54 -4.80 -7.32 -2.06
C LEU A 54 -4.49 -7.30 -0.56
N ARG A 55 -5.45 -6.88 0.28
CA ARG A 55 -5.29 -6.91 1.74
C ARG A 55 -5.28 -8.32 2.32
N ARG A 56 -5.97 -9.27 1.69
CA ARG A 56 -5.94 -10.69 2.08
C ARG A 56 -4.58 -11.32 1.83
N THR A 57 -3.96 -11.01 0.69
CA THR A 57 -2.65 -11.57 0.29
C THR A 57 -1.46 -10.81 0.89
N ARG A 58 -1.61 -9.50 1.14
CA ARG A 58 -0.62 -8.62 1.77
C ARG A 58 -1.27 -7.86 2.93
N PRO A 59 -1.47 -8.53 4.09
CA PRO A 59 -2.09 -7.89 5.24
C PRO A 59 -1.22 -6.75 5.79
N ALA A 60 -1.81 -5.83 6.55
CA ALA A 60 -1.04 -4.78 7.22
C ALA A 60 0.01 -5.38 8.17
N ARG A 61 1.12 -4.67 8.43
CA ARG A 61 2.21 -5.15 9.30
C ARG A 61 1.72 -5.57 10.69
N SER A 62 0.72 -4.87 11.23
CA SER A 62 0.08 -5.20 12.52
C SER A 62 -0.67 -6.55 12.52
N LYS A 63 -0.89 -7.15 11.35
CA LYS A 63 -1.55 -8.44 11.14
C LYS A 63 -0.61 -9.48 10.51
N GLN A 64 0.67 -9.15 10.32
CA GLN A 64 1.68 -10.07 9.79
C GLN A 64 2.39 -10.77 10.94
N GLY A 65 2.72 -12.05 10.75
CA GLY A 65 3.66 -12.75 11.62
C GLY A 65 5.08 -12.21 11.41
N PHE A 66 5.86 -12.22 12.48
CA PHE A 66 7.29 -11.89 12.44
C PHE A 66 8.05 -12.78 13.40
N THR A 67 9.35 -12.93 13.15
CA THR A 67 10.27 -13.66 14.02
C THR A 67 11.29 -12.68 14.59
N VAL A 68 11.47 -12.71 15.90
CA VAL A 68 12.59 -12.02 16.56
C VAL A 68 13.75 -13.00 16.68
N PHE A 69 14.87 -12.70 16.02
CA PHE A 69 16.04 -13.56 16.03
C PHE A 69 17.09 -13.02 17.02
N PHE A 70 17.23 -13.69 18.16
CA PHE A 70 18.21 -13.33 19.19
C PHE A 70 19.58 -13.96 18.89
N THR A 71 20.63 -13.14 18.79
CA THR A 71 22.02 -13.56 18.55
C THR A 71 22.99 -12.92 19.53
N GLY A 72 24.18 -13.52 19.73
CA GLY A 72 25.14 -13.14 20.78
C GLY A 72 25.94 -14.33 21.35
N LEU A 73 27.03 -14.03 22.07
CA LEU A 73 27.99 -15.01 22.62
C LEU A 73 27.34 -16.04 23.57
N SER A 74 28.00 -17.20 23.77
CA SER A 74 27.54 -18.17 24.78
C SER A 74 27.46 -17.52 26.16
N GLY A 75 26.40 -17.81 26.91
CA GLY A 75 26.16 -17.18 28.23
C GLY A 75 25.64 -15.73 28.21
N SER A 76 25.43 -15.10 27.05
CA SER A 76 24.99 -13.69 26.96
C SER A 76 23.50 -13.44 27.26
N GLY A 77 22.76 -14.41 27.81
CA GLY A 77 21.36 -14.25 28.21
C GLY A 77 20.29 -14.25 27.09
N LYS A 78 20.62 -14.61 25.83
CA LYS A 78 19.67 -14.62 24.69
C LYS A 78 18.36 -15.38 24.98
N SER A 79 18.46 -16.56 25.60
CA SER A 79 17.30 -17.40 25.93
C SER A 79 16.48 -16.89 27.11
N THR A 80 17.05 -15.99 27.93
CA THR A 80 16.33 -15.36 29.04
C THR A 80 15.50 -14.16 28.58
N ILE A 81 15.93 -13.49 27.49
CA ILE A 81 15.24 -12.31 26.94
C ILE A 81 14.11 -12.70 25.98
N ALA A 82 14.29 -13.79 25.22
CA ALA A 82 13.29 -14.34 24.31
C ALA A 82 12.05 -14.86 25.06
#